data_AF-L8JGJ6-F1
#
_entry.id   AF-L8JGJ6-F1
#
_cell.length_a   1.000
_cell.length_b   1.000
_cell.length_c   1.000
_cell.angle_alpha   90.00
_cell.angle_beta   90.00
_cell.angle_gamma   90.00
#
_symmetry.space_group_name_H-M   'P 1'
#
loop_
_entity.id
_entity.type
_entity.pdbx_description
1 polymer ?
#
loop_
_entity_poly.entity_id
_entity_poly.type
_entity_poly.pdbx_seq_one_letter_code
_entity_poly.pdbx_strand_id
1 'polypeptide(L)'
;MLEGLFRTGRGERNLERILEAVSNQVSDAEYQSLHHFMTSSPWDSHELMKRIGLQTNQLLGNYQDIAYIIDEKAHLKKGNCSVGVGNQYAGLVGKNENCQVGVYGALAYQQYAGLVNCRLFLLEKWCNDPDRCKKAGIPKEQQQYKTKLALALEMLRENLSSGMKFGWVGADSLYGRSHHFCNAIEDMGQRFVLDIPVATRLFLKAPCIGLPNPKHKRLKADIKPVKVEDYLGQLEARDFQLTKIRKTTKGWLKAKIHVAQVWVWDQGDHGKGAEKQARERTLIIRKPCSKNGKIKISLSNFKINECNIDRFAFMQSQRYLVEKAFKDSSKDLGMSDYQIRKYQSWYHFQALTMLAMLFVLKEILRNREQIPLLSYLDLKKIIQCLWDEKTNKLMLRLEQLLKRHQQRQNDIDRYYKLEYQ
;
A
#
# COMPACT_ATOMS: atom_id res chain seq x y z
N MET A 1 -3.95 15.97 19.83
CA MET A 1 -3.93 14.68 19.09
C MET A 1 -2.66 14.49 18.26
N LEU A 2 -2.41 15.31 17.22
CA LEU A 2 -1.21 15.16 16.37
C LEU A 2 0.10 15.20 17.18
N GLU A 3 0.22 16.17 18.10
CA GLU A 3 1.37 16.26 19.01
C GLU A 3 1.61 14.96 19.78
N GLY A 4 0.55 14.37 20.34
CA GLY A 4 0.64 13.12 21.08
C GLY A 4 1.10 11.94 20.22
N LEU A 5 0.73 11.86 18.93
CA LEU A 5 1.25 10.81 18.03
C LEU A 5 2.78 10.87 17.90
N PHE A 6 3.34 12.07 17.91
CA PHE A 6 4.79 12.31 17.84
C PHE A 6 5.48 12.23 19.20
N ARG A 7 4.83 12.59 20.31
CA ARG A 7 5.44 12.52 21.66
C ARG A 7 5.52 11.10 22.22
N THR A 8 4.46 10.33 22.05
CA THR A 8 4.30 9.00 22.67
C THR A 8 5.26 7.93 22.13
N GLY A 9 5.58 6.96 22.99
CA GLY A 9 6.42 5.80 22.68
C GLY A 9 5.73 4.75 21.81
N ARG A 10 6.48 3.71 21.46
CA ARG A 10 5.95 2.57 20.70
C ARG A 10 4.97 1.77 21.57
N GLY A 11 3.75 1.56 21.11
CA GLY A 11 2.72 0.83 21.87
C GLY A 11 1.94 1.69 22.86
N GLU A 12 2.22 2.99 22.94
CA GLU A 12 1.65 3.94 23.90
C GLU A 12 0.80 5.01 23.20
N ARG A 13 0.09 4.67 22.12
CA ARG A 13 -0.71 5.62 21.33
C ARG A 13 -2.20 5.33 21.39
N ASN A 14 -2.66 4.92 22.56
CA ASN A 14 -4.07 5.04 22.93
C ASN A 14 -4.35 6.48 23.39
N LEU A 15 -5.63 6.82 23.60
CA LEU A 15 -6.00 8.20 23.94
C LEU A 15 -5.43 8.63 25.28
N GLU A 16 -5.39 7.71 26.26
CA GLU A 16 -4.89 7.95 27.61
C GLU A 16 -3.43 8.39 27.58
N ARG A 17 -2.57 7.60 26.94
CA ARG A 17 -1.13 7.89 26.82
C ARG A 17 -0.85 9.11 25.94
N ILE A 18 -1.68 9.34 24.92
CA ILE A 18 -1.60 10.56 24.10
C ILE A 18 -1.88 11.79 24.97
N LEU A 19 -2.89 11.72 25.84
CA LEU A 19 -3.25 12.82 26.73
C LEU A 19 -2.17 13.06 27.79
N GLU A 20 -1.68 12.00 28.44
CA GLU A 20 -0.55 12.07 29.38
C GLU A 20 0.70 12.73 28.76
N ALA A 21 0.92 12.53 27.47
CA ALA A 21 2.09 13.07 26.78
C ALA A 21 1.97 14.56 26.40
N VAL A 22 0.76 15.11 26.30
CA VAL A 22 0.52 16.49 25.83
C VAL A 22 -0.04 17.42 26.89
N SER A 23 -0.62 16.88 27.96
CA SER A 23 -1.17 17.68 29.06
C SER A 23 -0.22 17.64 30.26
N ASN A 24 0.01 18.81 30.86
CA ASN A 24 0.78 18.93 32.11
C ASN A 24 -0.03 18.47 33.33
N GLN A 25 -1.37 18.48 33.23
CA GLN A 25 -2.30 18.03 34.27
C GLN A 25 -3.50 17.38 33.60
N VAL A 26 -3.44 16.06 33.45
CA VAL A 26 -4.51 15.27 32.84
C VAL A 26 -5.80 15.47 33.63
N SER A 27 -6.79 16.11 33.01
CA SER A 27 -8.13 16.29 33.58
C SER A 27 -9.18 15.45 32.84
N ASP A 28 -10.27 15.11 33.54
CA ASP A 28 -11.40 14.41 32.93
C ASP A 28 -12.01 15.21 31.77
N ALA A 29 -12.02 16.54 31.87
CA ALA A 29 -12.53 17.42 30.81
C ALA A 29 -11.69 17.31 29.53
N GLU A 30 -10.36 17.28 29.64
CA GLU A 30 -9.47 17.09 28.48
C GLU A 30 -9.62 15.70 27.87
N TYR A 31 -9.74 14.66 28.70
CA TYR A 31 -10.00 13.31 28.23
C TYR A 31 -11.32 13.21 27.47
N GLN A 32 -12.40 13.75 28.03
CA GLN A 32 -13.71 13.80 27.38
C GLN A 32 -13.66 14.58 26.08
N SER A 33 -12.95 15.71 26.04
CA SER A 33 -12.76 16.51 24.83
C SER A 33 -12.03 15.74 23.73
N LEU A 34 -10.90 15.09 24.06
CA LEU A 34 -10.16 14.27 23.10
C LEU A 34 -10.97 13.05 22.63
N HIS A 35 -11.67 12.39 23.55
CA HIS A 35 -12.57 11.29 23.23
C HIS A 35 -13.71 11.73 22.32
N HIS A 36 -14.33 12.87 22.60
CA HIS A 36 -15.38 13.48 21.75
C HIS A 36 -14.83 13.85 20.37
N PHE A 37 -13.65 14.47 20.31
CA PHE A 37 -12.96 14.79 19.05
C PHE A 37 -12.75 13.56 18.17
N MET A 38 -12.38 12.43 18.78
CA MET A 38 -12.16 11.17 18.07
C MET A 38 -13.45 10.42 17.76
N THR A 39 -14.52 10.58 18.53
CA THR A 39 -15.70 9.70 18.45
C THR A 39 -16.91 10.33 17.80
N SER A 40 -17.16 11.61 18.06
CA SER A 40 -18.43 12.25 17.73
C SER A 40 -18.27 13.55 16.95
N SER A 41 -17.08 14.15 16.93
CA SER A 41 -16.86 15.42 16.23
C SER A 41 -17.17 15.30 14.74
N PRO A 42 -17.89 16.27 14.13
CA PRO A 42 -18.49 16.11 12.81
C PRO A 42 -17.53 16.32 11.62
N TRP A 43 -16.21 16.43 11.85
CA TRP A 43 -15.27 16.66 10.75
C TRP A 43 -15.17 15.44 9.84
N ASP A 44 -15.10 15.69 8.54
CA ASP A 44 -15.08 14.62 7.55
C ASP A 44 -13.64 14.10 7.31
N SER A 45 -13.39 12.89 7.80
CA SER A 45 -12.11 12.19 7.58
C SER A 45 -11.85 11.82 6.13
N HIS A 46 -12.88 11.60 5.31
CA HIS A 46 -12.70 11.27 3.89
C HIS A 46 -12.26 12.51 3.13
N GLU A 47 -12.86 13.68 3.39
CA GLU A 47 -12.40 14.94 2.83
C GLU A 47 -10.97 15.28 3.28
N LEU A 48 -10.60 15.01 4.54
CA LEU A 48 -9.21 15.15 4.99
C LEU A 48 -8.27 14.21 4.22
N MET A 49 -8.62 12.92 4.07
CA MET A 49 -7.82 11.97 3.30
C MET A 49 -7.67 12.39 1.83
N LYS A 50 -8.74 12.89 1.21
CA LYS A 50 -8.69 13.45 -0.15
C LYS A 50 -7.68 14.59 -0.26
N ARG A 51 -7.69 15.53 0.69
CA ARG A 51 -6.69 16.63 0.73
C ARG A 51 -5.27 16.12 0.95
N ILE A 52 -5.10 15.15 1.85
CA ILE A 52 -3.80 14.48 2.06
C ILE A 52 -3.30 13.84 0.77
N GLY A 53 -4.19 13.15 0.05
CA GLY A 53 -3.89 12.52 -1.23
C GLY A 53 -3.43 13.52 -2.28
N LEU A 54 -4.19 14.61 -2.46
CA LEU A 54 -3.84 15.66 -3.43
C LEU A 54 -2.53 16.36 -3.08
N GLN A 55 -2.30 16.68 -1.80
CA GLN A 55 -1.04 17.28 -1.36
C GLN A 55 0.15 16.32 -1.52
N THR A 56 -0.03 15.04 -1.19
CA THR A 56 0.99 14.00 -1.43
C THR A 56 1.32 13.90 -2.92
N ASN A 57 0.28 13.93 -3.76
CA ASN A 57 0.44 13.83 -5.20
C ASN A 57 1.21 15.00 -5.79
N GLN A 58 0.89 16.23 -5.36
CA GLN A 58 1.63 17.44 -5.73
C GLN A 58 3.08 17.39 -5.24
N LEU A 59 3.29 16.95 -4.00
CA LEU A 59 4.59 16.91 -3.35
C LEU A 59 5.56 15.91 -4.00
N LEU A 60 5.06 14.74 -4.43
CA LEU A 60 5.87 13.74 -5.12
C LEU A 60 6.19 14.15 -6.57
N GLY A 61 5.38 15.00 -7.19
CA GLY A 61 5.63 15.53 -8.53
C GLY A 61 5.49 14.47 -9.63
N ASN A 62 6.50 14.33 -10.49
CA ASN A 62 6.56 13.52 -11.73
C ASN A 62 5.52 12.38 -11.82
N TYR A 63 4.31 12.71 -12.29
CA TYR A 63 3.15 11.84 -12.16
C TYR A 63 3.32 10.52 -12.90
N GLN A 64 4.09 10.49 -13.99
CA GLN A 64 4.35 9.28 -14.77
C GLN A 64 5.12 8.24 -13.96
N ASP A 65 5.92 8.66 -12.97
CA ASP A 65 6.74 7.77 -12.15
C ASP A 65 6.11 7.44 -10.79
N ILE A 66 4.94 8.00 -10.50
CA ILE A 66 4.20 7.70 -9.28
C ILE A 66 3.39 6.42 -9.46
N ALA A 67 3.59 5.47 -8.55
CA ALA A 67 2.72 4.31 -8.38
C ALA A 67 1.58 4.63 -7.41
N TYR A 68 0.34 4.30 -7.75
CA TYR A 68 -0.75 4.16 -6.79
C TYR A 68 -0.81 2.71 -6.33
N ILE A 69 -0.30 2.45 -5.12
CA ILE A 69 -0.13 1.10 -4.58
C ILE A 69 -1.28 0.77 -3.63
N ILE A 70 -1.96 -0.34 -3.91
CA ILE A 70 -3.04 -0.89 -3.10
C ILE A 70 -2.48 -2.05 -2.30
N ASP A 71 -2.66 -2.01 -0.99
CA ASP A 71 -2.23 -3.07 -0.08
C ASP A 71 -3.09 -3.09 1.19
N GLU A 72 -2.97 -4.16 1.95
CA GLU A 72 -3.80 -4.44 3.11
C GLU A 72 -2.97 -4.43 4.38
N LYS A 73 -3.58 -3.95 5.45
CA LYS A 73 -2.96 -3.99 6.77
C LYS A 73 -3.93 -4.51 7.82
N ALA A 74 -3.49 -5.55 8.52
CA ALA A 74 -4.15 -6.04 9.72
C ALA A 74 -3.72 -5.24 10.96
N HIS A 75 -4.68 -4.89 11.80
CA HIS A 75 -4.50 -4.27 13.10
C HIS A 75 -4.99 -5.26 14.16
N LEU A 76 -4.07 -5.86 14.92
CA LEU A 76 -4.41 -6.82 15.96
C LEU A 76 -5.26 -6.16 17.04
N LYS A 77 -6.29 -6.87 17.51
CA LYS A 77 -7.19 -6.39 18.56
C LYS A 77 -7.53 -7.51 19.54
N LYS A 78 -7.80 -7.12 20.78
CA LYS A 78 -8.35 -8.00 21.82
C LYS A 78 -9.84 -7.68 22.01
N GLY A 79 -10.66 -8.70 22.19
CA GLY A 79 -12.12 -8.57 22.34
C GLY A 79 -12.89 -8.44 21.02
N ASN A 80 -14.21 -8.24 21.13
CA ASN A 80 -15.17 -8.28 20.01
C ASN A 80 -15.86 -6.93 19.71
N CYS A 81 -15.57 -5.89 20.50
CA CYS A 81 -16.28 -4.60 20.44
C CYS A 81 -15.74 -3.62 19.39
N SER A 82 -14.50 -3.76 18.92
CA SER A 82 -13.95 -2.86 17.91
C SER A 82 -14.60 -3.10 16.55
N VAL A 83 -15.07 -2.03 15.89
CA VAL A 83 -15.70 -2.08 14.57
C VAL A 83 -14.93 -2.94 13.56
N GLY A 84 -15.61 -3.83 12.84
CA GLY A 84 -14.96 -4.69 11.82
C GLY A 84 -13.99 -5.75 12.37
N VAL A 85 -13.84 -5.91 13.69
CA VAL A 85 -12.93 -6.91 14.26
C VAL A 85 -13.46 -8.33 14.06
N GLY A 86 -12.56 -9.24 13.71
CA GLY A 86 -12.84 -10.67 13.72
C GLY A 86 -11.63 -11.51 13.36
N ASN A 87 -11.77 -12.83 13.45
CA ASN A 87 -10.72 -13.78 13.11
C ASN A 87 -10.46 -13.76 11.59
N GLN A 88 -9.27 -13.32 11.21
CA GLN A 88 -8.83 -13.15 9.82
C GLN A 88 -7.33 -13.38 9.73
N TYR A 89 -6.82 -13.70 8.53
CA TYR A 89 -5.38 -13.83 8.32
C TYR A 89 -4.67 -12.50 8.59
N ALA A 90 -3.79 -12.49 9.59
CA ALA A 90 -3.00 -11.34 9.97
C ALA A 90 -1.55 -11.55 9.53
N GLY A 91 -1.17 -10.97 8.40
CA GLY A 91 0.19 -11.12 7.83
C GLY A 91 1.32 -10.73 8.79
N LEU A 92 1.08 -9.84 9.75
CA LEU A 92 2.04 -9.46 10.79
C LEU A 92 2.48 -10.64 11.67
N VAL A 93 1.56 -11.58 11.94
CA VAL A 93 1.78 -12.73 12.83
C VAL A 93 1.78 -14.06 12.08
N GLY A 94 1.55 -14.03 10.75
CA GLY A 94 1.61 -15.20 9.88
C GLY A 94 0.49 -16.23 10.06
N LYS A 95 -0.58 -15.89 10.80
CA LYS A 95 -1.70 -16.78 11.11
C LYS A 95 -3.02 -16.02 11.20
N ASN A 96 -4.12 -16.78 11.27
CA ASN A 96 -5.44 -16.24 11.58
C ASN A 96 -5.48 -15.74 13.03
N GLU A 97 -5.83 -14.48 13.22
CA GLU A 97 -5.96 -13.84 14.52
C GLU A 97 -7.11 -12.84 14.52
N ASN A 98 -7.56 -12.48 15.72
CA ASN A 98 -8.56 -11.44 15.89
C ASN A 98 -7.98 -10.06 15.52
N CYS A 99 -8.44 -9.50 14.41
CA CYS A 99 -7.94 -8.23 13.90
C CYS A 99 -9.00 -7.46 13.11
N GLN A 100 -8.73 -6.16 12.95
CA GLN A 100 -9.37 -5.33 11.93
C GLN A 100 -8.45 -5.31 10.70
N VAL A 101 -9.02 -5.25 9.49
CA VAL A 101 -8.24 -5.14 8.26
C VAL A 101 -8.66 -3.87 7.54
N GLY A 102 -7.69 -3.04 7.17
CA GLY A 102 -7.91 -1.92 6.25
C GLY A 102 -7.31 -2.22 4.88
N VAL A 103 -8.01 -1.81 3.82
CA VAL A 103 -7.46 -1.66 2.47
C VAL A 103 -6.93 -0.24 2.36
N TYR A 104 -5.69 -0.07 1.91
CA TYR A 104 -5.00 1.22 1.86
C TYR A 104 -4.50 1.52 0.44
N GLY A 105 -4.53 2.80 0.10
CA GLY A 105 -3.90 3.35 -1.08
C GLY A 105 -2.68 4.19 -0.67
N ALA A 106 -1.58 4.03 -1.38
CA ALA A 106 -0.36 4.79 -1.18
C ALA A 106 0.15 5.35 -2.50
N LEU A 107 0.59 6.61 -2.51
CA LEU A 107 1.37 7.14 -3.62
C LEU A 107 2.84 6.90 -3.32
N ALA A 108 3.56 6.33 -4.29
CA ALA A 108 4.95 5.94 -4.12
C ALA A 108 5.81 6.40 -5.31
N TYR A 109 6.95 6.99 -5.01
CA TYR A 109 7.94 7.45 -6.00
C TYR A 109 9.36 7.26 -5.45
N GLN A 110 10.21 6.56 -6.21
CA GLN A 110 11.58 6.21 -5.86
C GLN A 110 11.72 5.46 -4.51
N GLN A 111 11.93 6.20 -3.42
CA GLN A 111 12.11 5.69 -2.05
C GLN A 111 11.09 6.27 -1.06
N TYR A 112 10.22 7.14 -1.56
CA TYR A 112 9.23 7.90 -0.81
C TYR A 112 7.85 7.29 -1.03
N ALA A 113 7.05 7.28 0.03
CA ALA A 113 5.64 6.91 -0.06
C ALA A 113 4.83 7.66 1.00
N GLY A 114 3.58 7.97 0.64
CA GLY A 114 2.57 8.51 1.55
C GLY A 114 1.28 7.69 1.42
N LEU A 115 0.67 7.36 2.55
CA LEU A 115 -0.67 6.79 2.57
C LEU A 115 -1.68 7.90 2.28
N VAL A 116 -2.60 7.65 1.36
CA VAL A 116 -3.49 8.69 0.82
C VAL A 116 -4.97 8.37 0.98
N ASN A 117 -5.33 7.10 1.14
CA ASN A 117 -6.71 6.68 1.27
C ASN A 117 -6.80 5.34 2.02
N CYS A 118 -7.91 5.06 2.69
CA CYS A 118 -8.20 3.76 3.27
C CYS A 118 -9.69 3.44 3.32
N ARG A 119 -9.99 2.15 3.42
CA ARG A 119 -11.32 1.61 3.71
C ARG A 119 -11.21 0.49 4.74
N LEU A 120 -12.09 0.52 5.73
CA LEU A 120 -12.24 -0.58 6.68
C LEU A 120 -12.92 -1.76 5.97
N PHE A 121 -12.30 -2.94 6.00
CA PHE A 121 -12.93 -4.17 5.53
C PHE A 121 -13.84 -4.75 6.63
N LEU A 122 -15.14 -4.79 6.34
CA LEU A 122 -16.14 -5.39 7.21
C LEU A 122 -16.39 -6.85 6.79
N LEU A 123 -16.29 -7.76 7.75
CA LEU A 123 -16.65 -9.16 7.55
C LEU A 123 -18.16 -9.30 7.33
N GLU A 124 -18.60 -10.31 6.58
CA GLU A 124 -20.03 -10.59 6.36
C GLU A 124 -20.82 -10.68 7.67
N LYS A 125 -20.24 -11.31 8.70
CA LYS A 125 -20.87 -11.41 10.03
C LYS A 125 -21.12 -10.06 10.73
N TRP A 126 -20.42 -8.99 10.33
CA TRP A 126 -20.73 -7.64 10.80
C TRP A 126 -21.93 -7.07 10.02
N CYS A 127 -21.91 -7.24 8.70
CA CYS A 127 -22.97 -6.79 7.80
C CYS A 127 -24.33 -7.44 8.12
N ASN A 128 -24.29 -8.69 8.62
CA ASN A 128 -25.48 -9.47 8.99
C ASN A 128 -25.90 -9.30 10.46
N ASP A 129 -25.31 -8.35 11.21
CA ASP A 129 -25.62 -8.09 12.63
C ASP A 129 -25.99 -6.60 12.83
N PRO A 130 -27.28 -6.25 12.69
CA PRO A 130 -27.74 -4.87 12.78
C PRO A 130 -27.46 -4.21 14.14
N ASP A 131 -27.58 -4.95 15.23
CA ASP A 131 -27.33 -4.45 16.58
C ASP A 131 -25.88 -4.10 16.79
N ARG A 132 -24.97 -4.94 16.28
CA ARG A 132 -23.54 -4.69 16.34
C ARG A 132 -23.14 -3.53 15.44
N CYS A 133 -23.72 -3.41 14.25
CA CYS A 133 -23.57 -2.25 13.37
C CYS A 133 -24.01 -0.95 14.06
N LYS A 134 -25.19 -0.95 14.70
CA LYS A 134 -25.72 0.18 15.47
C LYS A 134 -24.80 0.55 16.64
N LYS A 135 -24.36 -0.44 17.42
CA LYS A 135 -23.41 -0.24 18.53
C LYS A 135 -22.07 0.32 18.06
N ALA A 136 -21.56 -0.08 16.89
CA ALA A 136 -20.33 0.45 16.32
C ALA A 136 -20.51 1.76 15.54
N GLY A 137 -21.75 2.19 15.29
CA GLY A 137 -22.05 3.41 14.53
C GLY A 137 -21.71 3.30 13.04
N ILE A 138 -21.89 2.12 12.43
CA ILE A 138 -21.64 1.91 11.00
C ILE A 138 -22.78 2.54 10.19
N PRO A 139 -22.52 3.47 9.25
CA PRO A 139 -23.56 4.06 8.40
C PRO A 139 -24.29 2.99 7.58
N LYS A 140 -25.61 3.13 7.37
CA LYS A 140 -26.45 2.12 6.69
C LYS A 140 -25.91 1.72 5.31
N GLU A 141 -25.47 2.70 4.53
CA GLU A 141 -24.85 2.51 3.21
C GLU A 141 -23.54 1.69 3.25
N GLN A 142 -22.87 1.65 4.41
CA GLN A 142 -21.63 0.90 4.63
C GLN A 142 -21.88 -0.47 5.29
N GLN A 143 -23.14 -0.84 5.57
CA GLN A 143 -23.49 -2.14 6.18
C GLN A 143 -23.63 -3.27 5.16
N GLN A 144 -23.46 -2.98 3.86
CA GLN A 144 -23.42 -4.02 2.83
C GLN A 144 -22.01 -4.62 2.74
N TYR A 145 -21.95 -5.95 2.60
CA TYR A 145 -20.67 -6.62 2.42
C TYR A 145 -20.01 -6.20 1.10
N LYS A 146 -18.74 -5.80 1.20
CA LYS A 146 -17.90 -5.46 0.06
C LYS A 146 -16.61 -6.25 0.15
N THR A 147 -16.22 -6.86 -0.97
CA THR A 147 -14.90 -7.49 -1.06
C THR A 147 -13.81 -6.43 -1.00
N LYS A 148 -12.59 -6.84 -0.62
CA LYS A 148 -11.44 -5.93 -0.61
C LYS A 148 -11.14 -5.35 -2.01
N LEU A 149 -11.40 -6.13 -3.07
CA LEU A 149 -11.28 -5.70 -4.46
C LEU A 149 -12.31 -4.61 -4.79
N ALA A 150 -13.55 -4.74 -4.31
CA ALA A 150 -14.57 -3.71 -4.49
C ALA A 150 -14.19 -2.40 -3.76
N LEU A 151 -13.72 -2.50 -2.51
CA LEU A 151 -13.23 -1.35 -1.74
C LEU A 151 -12.05 -0.66 -2.45
N ALA A 152 -11.12 -1.43 -2.98
CA ALA A 152 -9.98 -0.92 -3.74
C ALA A 152 -10.40 -0.17 -5.02
N LEU A 153 -11.39 -0.70 -5.77
CA LEU A 153 -11.93 0.01 -6.95
C LEU A 153 -12.70 1.27 -6.57
N GLU A 154 -13.44 1.28 -5.46
CA GLU A 154 -14.10 2.48 -4.93
C GLU A 154 -13.08 3.57 -4.58
N MET A 155 -12.01 3.21 -3.84
CA MET A 155 -10.92 4.11 -3.52
C MET A 155 -10.24 4.67 -4.77
N LEU A 156 -10.00 3.81 -5.77
CA LEU A 156 -9.39 4.23 -7.03
C LEU A 156 -10.26 5.25 -7.77
N ARG A 157 -11.57 4.99 -7.91
CA ARG A 157 -12.53 5.92 -8.54
C ARG A 157 -12.62 7.25 -7.80
N GLU A 158 -12.69 7.21 -6.48
CA GLU A 158 -12.73 8.42 -5.65
C GLU A 158 -11.48 9.28 -5.83
N ASN A 159 -10.29 8.66 -5.81
CA ASN A 159 -9.03 9.39 -5.97
C ASN A 159 -8.91 9.99 -7.39
N LEU A 160 -9.29 9.24 -8.43
CA LEU A 160 -9.28 9.72 -9.81
C LEU A 160 -10.27 10.88 -10.01
N SER A 161 -11.51 10.75 -9.52
CA SER A 161 -12.51 11.83 -9.61
C SER A 161 -12.13 13.08 -8.80
N SER A 162 -11.29 12.92 -7.78
CA SER A 162 -10.72 14.03 -7.01
C SER A 162 -9.57 14.75 -7.73
N GLY A 163 -9.12 14.25 -8.89
CA GLY A 163 -8.03 14.84 -9.68
C GLY A 163 -6.64 14.27 -9.38
N MET A 164 -6.55 13.16 -8.64
CA MET A 164 -5.26 12.49 -8.39
C MET A 164 -4.70 11.87 -9.67
N LYS A 165 -3.40 12.06 -9.90
CA LYS A 165 -2.66 11.57 -11.07
C LYS A 165 -1.52 10.65 -10.65
N PHE A 166 -1.40 9.50 -11.32
CA PHE A 166 -0.32 8.54 -11.12
C PHE A 166 -0.09 7.78 -12.43
N GLY A 167 1.09 7.20 -12.60
CA GLY A 167 1.48 6.53 -13.83
C GLY A 167 0.90 5.13 -13.96
N TRP A 168 0.75 4.42 -12.84
CA TRP A 168 0.13 3.09 -12.82
C TRP A 168 -0.38 2.70 -11.42
N VAL A 169 -1.29 1.73 -11.40
CA VAL A 169 -1.76 1.04 -10.20
C VAL A 169 -0.88 -0.19 -9.93
N GLY A 170 -0.43 -0.36 -8.68
CA GLY A 170 0.30 -1.54 -8.23
C GLY A 170 -0.42 -2.25 -7.08
N ALA A 171 -0.39 -3.58 -7.04
CA ALA A 171 -0.92 -4.37 -5.93
C ALA A 171 -0.34 -5.79 -5.94
N ASP A 172 -0.62 -6.55 -4.89
CA ASP A 172 -0.16 -7.93 -4.77
C ASP A 172 -1.05 -8.94 -5.54
N SER A 173 -0.75 -10.24 -5.36
CA SER A 173 -1.45 -11.33 -6.03
C SER A 173 -2.87 -11.59 -5.57
N LEU A 174 -3.32 -11.02 -4.44
CA LEU A 174 -4.73 -11.06 -4.07
C LEU A 174 -5.57 -10.26 -5.07
N TYR A 175 -5.04 -9.12 -5.53
CA TYR A 175 -5.69 -8.25 -6.50
C TYR A 175 -5.43 -8.73 -7.93
N GLY A 176 -4.18 -8.99 -8.28
CA GLY A 176 -3.82 -9.32 -9.67
C GLY A 176 -4.34 -10.67 -10.18
N ARG A 177 -4.77 -11.58 -9.29
CA ARG A 177 -5.44 -12.82 -9.70
C ARG A 177 -6.86 -12.61 -10.24
N SER A 178 -7.47 -11.46 -10.01
CA SER A 178 -8.84 -11.16 -10.47
C SER A 178 -8.79 -10.46 -11.82
N HIS A 179 -9.23 -11.16 -12.88
CA HIS A 179 -9.34 -10.57 -14.21
C HIS A 179 -10.29 -9.36 -14.20
N HIS A 180 -11.46 -9.48 -13.58
CA HIS A 180 -12.40 -8.38 -13.38
C HIS A 180 -11.75 -7.13 -12.75
N PHE A 181 -10.91 -7.28 -11.72
CA PHE A 181 -10.23 -6.14 -11.10
C PHE A 181 -9.20 -5.50 -12.05
N CYS A 182 -8.36 -6.30 -12.70
CA CYS A 182 -7.40 -5.82 -13.70
C CYS A 182 -8.09 -5.10 -14.87
N ASN A 183 -9.20 -5.67 -15.36
CA ASN A 183 -9.97 -5.13 -16.48
C ASN A 183 -10.68 -3.84 -16.06
N ALA A 184 -11.24 -3.77 -14.86
CA ALA A 184 -11.85 -2.54 -14.35
C ALA A 184 -10.84 -1.38 -14.26
N ILE A 185 -9.57 -1.64 -13.90
CA ILE A 185 -8.50 -0.61 -13.90
C ILE A 185 -8.25 -0.11 -15.33
N GLU A 186 -8.11 -1.03 -16.29
CA GLU A 186 -7.92 -0.68 -17.70
C GLU A 186 -9.13 0.07 -18.29
N ASP A 187 -10.35 -0.34 -17.96
CA ASP A 187 -11.60 0.30 -18.41
C ASP A 187 -11.77 1.71 -17.82
N MET A 188 -11.12 2.00 -16.69
CA MET A 188 -10.97 3.36 -16.14
C MET A 188 -9.86 4.17 -16.82
N GLY A 189 -9.27 3.65 -17.91
CA GLY A 189 -8.17 4.29 -18.64
C GLY A 189 -6.84 4.29 -17.88
N GLN A 190 -6.71 3.53 -16.80
CA GLN A 190 -5.51 3.49 -15.98
C GLN A 190 -4.58 2.35 -16.39
N ARG A 191 -3.27 2.56 -16.20
CA ARG A 191 -2.28 1.50 -16.36
C ARG A 191 -2.07 0.74 -15.06
N PHE A 192 -1.60 -0.50 -15.14
CA PHE A 192 -1.29 -1.29 -13.95
C PHE A 192 -0.05 -2.17 -14.09
N VAL A 193 0.52 -2.52 -12.93
CA VAL A 193 1.47 -3.62 -12.76
C VAL A 193 1.09 -4.36 -11.48
N LEU A 194 0.40 -5.51 -11.61
CA LEU A 194 -0.16 -6.26 -10.49
C LEU A 194 0.52 -7.62 -10.37
N ASP A 195 0.99 -7.98 -9.18
CA ASP A 195 1.55 -9.31 -8.94
C ASP A 195 0.48 -10.38 -9.19
N ILE A 196 0.88 -11.56 -9.68
CA ILE A 196 -0.02 -12.69 -9.92
C ILE A 196 0.54 -13.98 -9.30
N PRO A 197 -0.31 -14.95 -8.92
CA PRO A 197 0.15 -16.27 -8.54
C PRO A 197 0.88 -16.98 -9.69
N VAL A 198 1.89 -17.81 -9.37
CA VAL A 198 2.60 -18.63 -10.38
C VAL A 198 1.69 -19.67 -11.06
N ALA A 199 0.60 -20.06 -10.39
CA ALA A 199 -0.41 -20.97 -10.93
C ALA A 199 -1.39 -20.29 -11.91
N THR A 200 -1.24 -18.99 -12.16
CA THR A 200 -2.10 -18.25 -13.11
C THR A 200 -2.01 -18.86 -14.50
N ARG A 201 -3.14 -18.88 -15.21
CA ARG A 201 -3.26 -19.39 -16.57
C ARG A 201 -3.33 -18.23 -17.55
N LEU A 202 -2.58 -18.33 -18.65
CA LEU A 202 -2.52 -17.33 -19.71
C LEU A 202 -2.41 -17.99 -21.08
N PHE A 203 -2.58 -17.21 -22.15
CA PHE A 203 -2.39 -17.67 -23.52
C PHE A 203 -1.17 -16.99 -24.13
N LEU A 204 -0.36 -17.75 -24.88
CA LEU A 204 0.84 -17.23 -25.56
C LEU A 204 0.55 -16.63 -26.94
N LYS A 205 -0.69 -16.78 -27.42
CA LYS A 205 -1.24 -16.19 -28.64
C LYS A 205 -2.66 -15.71 -28.33
N ALA A 206 -3.17 -14.76 -29.11
CA ALA A 206 -4.55 -14.30 -28.98
C ALA A 206 -5.53 -15.46 -29.22
N PRO A 207 -6.34 -15.88 -28.23
CA PRO A 207 -7.34 -16.90 -28.43
C PRO A 207 -8.60 -16.31 -29.08
N CYS A 208 -9.24 -17.08 -29.97
CA CYS A 208 -10.60 -16.80 -30.40
C CYS A 208 -11.57 -17.29 -29.32
N ILE A 209 -12.47 -16.40 -28.86
CA ILE A 209 -13.50 -16.74 -27.87
C ILE A 209 -14.85 -16.89 -28.57
N GLY A 210 -15.47 -18.06 -28.43
CA GLY A 210 -16.73 -18.36 -29.09
C GLY A 210 -17.51 -19.50 -28.44
N LEU A 211 -18.72 -19.73 -28.94
CA LEU A 211 -19.48 -20.93 -28.60
C LEU A 211 -18.91 -22.11 -29.39
N PRO A 212 -18.53 -23.23 -28.74
CA PRO A 212 -17.95 -24.37 -29.45
C PRO A 212 -18.93 -25.01 -30.45
N ASN A 213 -20.22 -24.89 -30.18
CA ASN A 213 -21.32 -25.40 -31.00
C ASN A 213 -22.66 -24.84 -30.46
N PRO A 214 -23.74 -24.80 -31.28
CA PRO A 214 -24.98 -24.09 -30.95
C PRO A 214 -25.70 -24.57 -29.67
N LYS A 215 -25.43 -25.81 -29.23
CA LYS A 215 -26.01 -26.40 -28.02
C LYS A 215 -25.33 -25.94 -26.72
N HIS A 216 -24.15 -25.33 -26.79
CA HIS A 216 -23.42 -24.86 -25.62
C HIS A 216 -23.86 -23.46 -25.22
N LYS A 217 -24.03 -23.25 -23.91
CA LYS A 217 -24.42 -21.95 -23.32
C LYS A 217 -23.22 -21.13 -22.80
N ARG A 218 -21.99 -21.66 -22.90
CA ARG A 218 -20.78 -21.03 -22.34
C ARG A 218 -19.72 -20.85 -23.43
N LEU A 219 -19.13 -19.66 -23.45
CA LEU A 219 -17.99 -19.34 -24.29
C LEU A 219 -16.79 -20.23 -23.92
N LYS A 220 -15.94 -20.52 -24.91
CA LYS A 220 -14.64 -21.16 -24.72
C LYS A 220 -13.60 -20.49 -25.62
N ALA A 221 -12.34 -20.56 -25.18
CA ALA A 221 -11.20 -20.30 -26.04
C ALA A 221 -10.96 -21.49 -26.98
N ASP A 222 -10.54 -21.20 -28.21
CA ASP A 222 -10.12 -22.15 -29.24
C ASP A 222 -8.80 -22.87 -28.90
N ILE A 223 -7.89 -22.18 -28.20
CA ILE A 223 -6.63 -22.72 -27.72
C ILE A 223 -6.64 -22.96 -26.21
N LYS A 224 -5.76 -23.86 -25.73
CA LYS A 224 -5.61 -24.14 -24.28
C LYS A 224 -4.67 -23.11 -23.63
N PRO A 225 -4.99 -22.62 -22.42
CA PRO A 225 -4.08 -21.76 -21.69
C PRO A 225 -2.93 -22.57 -21.07
N VAL A 226 -1.76 -21.93 -20.96
CA VAL A 226 -0.55 -22.42 -20.32
C VAL A 226 -0.48 -21.86 -18.89
N LYS A 227 -0.02 -22.64 -17.91
CA LYS A 227 0.26 -22.09 -16.57
C LYS A 227 1.57 -21.30 -16.62
N VAL A 228 1.64 -20.21 -15.86
CA VAL A 228 2.88 -19.43 -15.78
C VAL A 228 4.05 -20.27 -15.26
N GLU A 229 3.81 -21.23 -14.37
CA GLU A 229 4.82 -22.18 -13.91
C GLU A 229 5.44 -22.99 -15.04
N ASP A 230 4.61 -23.56 -15.93
CA ASP A 230 5.07 -24.35 -17.06
C ASP A 230 5.86 -23.48 -18.05
N TYR A 231 5.37 -22.26 -18.31
CA TYR A 231 6.07 -21.28 -19.14
C TYR A 231 7.43 -20.90 -18.53
N LEU A 232 7.48 -20.64 -17.22
CA LEU A 232 8.71 -20.30 -16.51
C LEU A 232 9.76 -21.42 -16.58
N GLY A 233 9.32 -22.68 -16.60
CA GLY A 233 10.18 -23.85 -16.75
C GLY A 233 10.83 -23.99 -18.13
N GLN A 234 10.29 -23.32 -19.15
CA GLN A 234 10.84 -23.30 -20.51
C GLN A 234 11.87 -22.18 -20.71
N LEU A 235 11.92 -21.20 -19.82
CA LEU A 235 12.81 -20.04 -19.95
C LEU A 235 14.24 -20.38 -19.51
N GLU A 236 15.20 -20.06 -20.36
CA GLU A 236 16.63 -20.19 -20.14
C GLU A 236 17.24 -18.89 -19.60
N ALA A 237 18.53 -18.93 -19.23
CA ALA A 237 19.24 -17.75 -18.73
C ALA A 237 19.30 -16.61 -19.77
N ARG A 238 19.34 -16.93 -21.07
CA ARG A 238 19.39 -15.96 -22.19
C ARG A 238 18.10 -15.15 -22.34
N ASP A 239 16.98 -15.67 -21.84
CA ASP A 239 15.67 -15.00 -21.92
C ASP A 239 15.50 -13.90 -20.87
N PHE A 240 16.48 -13.74 -19.97
CA PHE A 240 16.47 -12.72 -18.93
C PHE A 240 17.57 -11.69 -19.15
N GLN A 241 17.19 -10.43 -19.03
CA GLN A 241 18.13 -9.31 -19.01
C GLN A 241 18.41 -8.88 -17.57
N LEU A 242 19.69 -8.67 -17.23
CA LEU A 242 20.08 -8.12 -15.93
C LEU A 242 19.88 -6.60 -15.92
N THR A 243 19.20 -6.08 -14.90
CA THR A 243 19.00 -4.64 -14.71
C THR A 243 19.26 -4.18 -13.27
N LYS A 244 19.56 -2.89 -13.12
CA LYS A 244 19.69 -2.15 -11.86
C LYS A 244 18.37 -1.42 -11.59
N ILE A 245 17.67 -1.81 -10.52
CA ILE A 245 16.33 -1.29 -10.20
C ILE A 245 16.41 0.01 -9.40
N ARG A 246 17.14 -0.01 -8.28
CA ARG A 246 17.29 1.15 -7.40
C ARG A 246 18.51 1.06 -6.52
N LYS A 247 18.96 2.21 -6.03
CA LYS A 247 19.99 2.29 -5.00
C LYS A 247 19.45 1.81 -3.65
N THR A 248 20.27 1.13 -2.88
CA THR A 248 19.95 0.69 -1.51
C THR A 248 21.14 0.98 -0.60
N THR A 249 20.98 0.75 0.70
CA THR A 249 22.10 0.90 1.64
C THR A 249 23.17 -0.18 1.49
N LYS A 250 22.95 -1.19 0.64
CA LYS A 250 23.84 -2.33 0.40
C LYS A 250 24.19 -2.48 -1.09
N GLY A 251 24.32 -1.36 -1.80
CA GLY A 251 24.55 -1.35 -3.25
C GLY A 251 23.26 -1.37 -4.08
N TRP A 252 23.38 -1.57 -5.39
CA TRP A 252 22.22 -1.64 -6.28
C TRP A 252 21.35 -2.88 -6.02
N LEU A 253 20.04 -2.68 -5.93
CA LEU A 253 19.09 -3.77 -6.12
C LEU A 253 19.11 -4.17 -7.59
N LYS A 254 19.68 -5.35 -7.88
CA LYS A 254 19.74 -5.93 -9.22
C LYS A 254 18.75 -7.09 -9.35
N ALA A 255 18.19 -7.27 -10.54
CA ALA A 255 17.38 -8.43 -10.85
C ALA A 255 17.48 -8.81 -12.33
N LYS A 256 17.22 -10.07 -12.63
CA LYS A 256 17.05 -10.61 -13.97
C LYS A 256 15.58 -10.52 -14.35
N ILE A 257 15.27 -9.86 -15.46
CA ILE A 257 13.91 -9.55 -15.89
C ILE A 257 13.64 -10.20 -17.24
N HIS A 258 12.48 -10.81 -17.35
CA HIS A 258 11.92 -11.30 -18.60
C HIS A 258 10.55 -10.66 -18.80
N VAL A 259 10.27 -10.23 -20.03
CA VAL A 259 8.98 -9.68 -20.42
C VAL A 259 8.45 -10.40 -21.65
N ALA A 260 7.15 -10.68 -21.67
CA ALA A 260 6.50 -11.36 -22.78
C ALA A 260 5.09 -10.83 -23.01
N GLN A 261 4.69 -10.75 -24.27
CA GLN A 261 3.30 -10.49 -24.65
C GLN A 261 2.48 -11.75 -24.43
N VAL A 262 1.35 -11.63 -23.73
CA VAL A 262 0.44 -12.73 -23.39
C VAL A 262 -1.00 -12.25 -23.47
N TRP A 263 -1.95 -13.18 -23.42
CA TRP A 263 -3.37 -12.87 -23.36
C TRP A 263 -4.00 -13.51 -22.12
N VAL A 264 -4.95 -12.80 -21.52
CA VAL A 264 -5.78 -13.29 -20.42
C VAL A 264 -7.24 -13.15 -20.80
N TRP A 265 -8.07 -14.08 -20.33
CA TRP A 265 -9.49 -14.08 -20.64
C TRP A 265 -10.30 -14.21 -19.35
N ASP A 266 -11.17 -13.23 -19.10
CA ASP A 266 -12.11 -13.30 -18.00
C ASP A 266 -13.29 -14.20 -18.38
N GLN A 267 -13.34 -15.39 -17.79
CA GLN A 267 -14.40 -16.37 -18.02
C GLN A 267 -15.68 -16.05 -17.25
N GLY A 268 -15.67 -14.99 -16.44
CA GLY A 268 -16.75 -14.67 -15.53
C GLY A 268 -16.98 -15.75 -14.47
N ASP A 269 -18.01 -15.55 -13.66
CA ASP A 269 -18.39 -16.52 -12.62
C ASP A 269 -19.26 -17.61 -13.22
N HIS A 270 -18.72 -18.83 -13.31
CA HIS A 270 -19.38 -19.97 -13.98
C HIS A 270 -19.91 -19.64 -15.39
N GLY A 271 -19.21 -18.77 -16.13
CA GLY A 271 -19.57 -18.30 -17.47
C GLY A 271 -20.50 -17.08 -17.50
N LYS A 272 -21.01 -16.61 -16.36
CA LYS A 272 -21.79 -15.37 -16.28
C LYS A 272 -20.85 -14.17 -16.24
N GLY A 273 -21.07 -13.21 -17.14
CA GLY A 273 -20.20 -12.03 -17.27
C GLY A 273 -18.87 -12.32 -17.98
N ALA A 274 -18.73 -13.47 -18.65
CA ALA A 274 -17.56 -13.78 -19.45
C ALA A 274 -17.35 -12.71 -20.53
N GLU A 275 -16.12 -12.23 -20.67
CA GLU A 275 -15.78 -11.31 -21.74
C GLU A 275 -15.81 -12.03 -23.10
N LYS A 276 -16.23 -11.30 -24.14
CA LYS A 276 -16.32 -11.82 -25.51
C LYS A 276 -14.95 -11.96 -26.19
N GLN A 277 -13.91 -11.38 -25.61
CA GLN A 277 -12.56 -11.36 -26.17
C GLN A 277 -11.55 -11.49 -25.04
N ALA A 278 -10.40 -12.08 -25.34
CA ALA A 278 -9.25 -12.03 -24.42
C ALA A 278 -8.54 -10.68 -24.55
N ARG A 279 -7.97 -10.22 -23.44
CA ARG A 279 -7.22 -8.96 -23.40
C ARG A 279 -5.73 -9.23 -23.42
N GLU A 280 -5.03 -8.47 -24.24
CA GLU A 280 -3.57 -8.50 -24.30
C GLU A 280 -2.96 -7.91 -23.03
N ARG A 281 -1.89 -8.55 -22.54
CA ARG A 281 -1.13 -8.15 -21.35
C ARG A 281 0.36 -8.32 -21.61
N THR A 282 1.17 -7.60 -20.85
CA THR A 282 2.60 -7.89 -20.69
C THR A 282 2.82 -8.66 -19.40
N LEU A 283 3.39 -9.85 -19.52
CA LEU A 283 3.90 -10.66 -18.42
C LEU A 283 5.28 -10.14 -18.01
N ILE A 284 5.49 -9.88 -16.73
CA ILE A 284 6.77 -9.41 -16.18
C ILE A 284 7.25 -10.42 -15.13
N ILE A 285 8.37 -11.08 -15.41
CA ILE A 285 8.99 -12.04 -14.52
C ILE A 285 10.30 -11.46 -14.00
N ARG A 286 10.41 -11.32 -12.68
CA ARG A 286 11.62 -10.86 -11.99
C ARG A 286 12.22 -11.97 -11.15
N LYS A 287 13.38 -12.44 -11.60
CA LYS A 287 14.26 -13.34 -10.86
C LYS A 287 15.26 -12.51 -10.05
N PRO A 288 15.28 -12.63 -8.71
CA PRO A 288 16.24 -11.93 -7.88
C PRO A 288 17.66 -12.46 -8.11
N CYS A 289 18.68 -11.61 -7.94
CA CYS A 289 20.08 -12.04 -8.00
C CYS A 289 20.55 -12.74 -6.70
N SER A 290 19.78 -12.66 -5.61
CA SER A 290 20.11 -13.32 -4.35
C SER A 290 19.65 -14.78 -4.34
N LYS A 291 20.45 -15.67 -3.73
CA LYS A 291 20.18 -17.11 -3.66
C LYS A 291 18.85 -17.47 -2.99
N ASN A 292 18.38 -16.66 -2.03
CA ASN A 292 17.15 -16.89 -1.27
C ASN A 292 15.96 -16.04 -1.75
N GLY A 293 16.12 -15.30 -2.84
CA GLY A 293 15.08 -14.42 -3.32
C GLY A 293 13.94 -15.19 -4.00
N LYS A 294 12.70 -14.75 -3.77
CA LYS A 294 11.53 -15.30 -4.47
C LYS A 294 11.33 -14.63 -5.82
N ILE A 295 10.99 -15.43 -6.84
CA ILE A 295 10.57 -14.94 -8.15
C ILE A 295 9.28 -14.14 -7.98
N LYS A 296 9.21 -12.97 -8.62
CA LYS A 296 8.01 -12.13 -8.69
C LYS A 296 7.47 -12.13 -10.10
N ILE A 297 6.17 -12.26 -10.23
CA ILE A 297 5.47 -12.39 -11.50
C ILE A 297 4.32 -11.41 -11.46
N SER A 298 4.20 -10.58 -12.47
CA SER A 298 3.13 -9.57 -12.56
C SER A 298 2.55 -9.53 -13.97
N LEU A 299 1.31 -9.08 -14.07
CA LEU A 299 0.70 -8.68 -15.34
C LEU A 299 0.61 -7.16 -15.40
N SER A 300 0.64 -6.66 -16.63
CA SER A 300 0.55 -5.25 -16.97
C SER A 300 -0.29 -5.05 -18.24
N ASN A 301 -0.99 -3.93 -18.34
CA ASN A 301 -1.65 -3.49 -19.58
C ASN A 301 -0.79 -2.48 -20.39
N PHE A 302 0.46 -2.23 -19.98
CA PHE A 302 1.44 -1.65 -20.89
C PHE A 302 1.76 -2.66 -22.00
N LYS A 303 1.89 -2.19 -23.24
CA LYS A 303 2.41 -3.00 -24.34
C LYS A 303 3.90 -3.19 -24.17
N ILE A 304 4.41 -4.32 -24.67
CA ILE A 304 5.82 -4.68 -24.52
C ILE A 304 6.78 -3.66 -25.17
N ASN A 305 6.31 -2.94 -26.19
CA ASN A 305 7.07 -1.90 -26.90
C ASN A 305 6.87 -0.47 -26.33
N GLU A 306 5.95 -0.27 -25.38
CA GLU A 306 5.75 1.04 -24.73
C GLU A 306 6.82 1.35 -23.68
N CYS A 307 7.50 0.32 -23.15
CA CYS A 307 8.43 0.44 -22.04
C CYS A 307 9.65 -0.45 -22.27
N ASN A 308 10.82 0.02 -21.83
CA ASN A 308 12.00 -0.83 -21.76
C ASN A 308 11.96 -1.74 -20.51
N ILE A 309 12.87 -2.72 -20.46
CA ILE A 309 12.95 -3.68 -19.35
C ILE A 309 13.23 -2.99 -18.00
N ASP A 310 14.07 -1.96 -17.98
CA ASP A 310 14.37 -1.19 -16.77
C ASP A 310 13.11 -0.54 -16.19
N ARG A 311 12.23 -0.04 -17.06
CA ARG A 311 10.97 0.57 -16.68
C ARG A 311 10.01 -0.46 -16.08
N PHE A 312 9.86 -1.63 -16.69
CA PHE A 312 9.06 -2.72 -16.11
C PHE A 312 9.61 -3.17 -14.74
N ALA A 313 10.93 -3.29 -14.63
CA ALA A 313 11.60 -3.66 -13.39
C ALA A 313 11.38 -2.62 -12.29
N PHE A 314 11.46 -1.33 -12.64
CA PHE A 314 11.17 -0.21 -11.75
C PHE A 314 9.72 -0.25 -11.26
N MET A 315 8.75 -0.35 -12.18
CA MET A 315 7.33 -0.32 -11.84
C MET A 315 6.92 -1.48 -10.92
N GLN A 316 7.35 -2.70 -11.24
CA GLN A 316 7.08 -3.90 -10.42
C GLN A 316 7.68 -3.81 -9.02
N SER A 317 8.78 -3.06 -8.87
CA SER A 317 9.53 -2.99 -7.61
C SER A 317 9.01 -1.96 -6.61
N GLN A 318 8.03 -1.13 -6.99
CA GLN A 318 7.51 -0.07 -6.11
C GLN A 318 6.64 -0.61 -4.97
N ARG A 319 6.05 -1.81 -5.08
CA ARG A 319 5.19 -2.42 -4.04
C ARG A 319 5.84 -2.48 -2.65
N TYR A 320 7.16 -2.59 -2.58
CA TYR A 320 7.89 -2.53 -1.31
C TYR A 320 7.64 -1.24 -0.50
N LEU A 321 7.32 -0.12 -1.17
CA LEU A 321 7.24 1.19 -0.51
C LEU A 321 6.00 1.33 0.37
N VAL A 322 4.88 0.69 0.04
CA VAL A 322 3.70 0.69 0.93
C VAL A 322 3.94 -0.15 2.18
N GLU A 323 4.63 -1.30 2.06
CA GLU A 323 5.06 -2.10 3.21
C GLU A 323 5.98 -1.29 4.14
N LYS A 324 6.88 -0.49 3.56
CA LYS A 324 7.73 0.44 4.33
C LYS A 324 6.90 1.53 5.00
N ALA A 325 5.96 2.16 4.28
CA ALA A 325 5.07 3.18 4.84
C ALA A 325 4.26 2.64 6.02
N PHE A 326 3.74 1.41 5.93
CA PHE A 326 3.08 0.71 7.03
C PHE A 326 3.97 0.43 8.22
N LYS A 327 5.26 0.14 7.98
CA LYS A 327 6.23 -0.09 9.05
C LYS A 327 6.55 1.21 9.77
N ASP A 328 6.82 2.27 9.02
CA ASP A 328 7.14 3.60 9.55
C ASP A 328 5.94 4.16 10.33
N SER A 329 4.72 4.06 9.79
CA SER A 329 3.51 4.51 10.45
C SER A 329 3.18 3.71 11.72
N SER A 330 3.32 2.38 11.72
CA SER A 330 3.09 1.58 12.93
C SER A 330 4.14 1.82 13.99
N LYS A 331 5.42 1.91 13.60
CA LYS A 331 6.52 2.05 14.56
C LYS A 331 6.56 3.46 15.15
N ASP A 332 6.54 4.47 14.28
CA ASP A 332 6.87 5.85 14.65
C ASP A 332 5.63 6.70 14.93
N LEU A 333 4.45 6.33 14.40
CA LEU A 333 3.18 7.05 14.60
C LEU A 333 2.04 6.20 15.19
N GLY A 334 2.25 4.92 15.46
CA GLY A 334 1.27 4.04 16.13
C GLY A 334 -0.02 3.79 15.37
N MET A 335 0.03 3.66 14.05
CA MET A 335 -1.14 3.39 13.20
C MET A 335 -2.03 2.23 13.68
N SER A 336 -1.52 1.31 14.51
CA SER A 336 -2.27 0.17 15.07
C SER A 336 -2.51 0.22 16.59
N ASP A 337 -1.96 1.22 17.29
CA ASP A 337 -1.88 1.27 18.76
C ASP A 337 -3.21 1.77 19.40
N TYR A 338 -4.15 2.25 18.58
CA TYR A 338 -5.44 2.79 19.03
C TYR A 338 -6.34 1.76 19.74
N GLN A 339 -7.22 2.23 20.63
CA GLN A 339 -8.20 1.42 21.37
C GLN A 339 -9.67 1.84 21.12
N ILE A 340 -9.92 2.42 19.95
CA ILE A 340 -11.24 2.88 19.52
C ILE A 340 -12.17 1.73 19.10
N ARG A 341 -13.48 1.97 19.23
CA ARG A 341 -14.52 0.97 18.96
C ARG A 341 -15.47 1.34 17.83
N LYS A 342 -15.67 2.63 17.55
CA LYS A 342 -16.67 3.13 16.60
C LYS A 342 -16.10 3.26 15.18
N TYR A 343 -16.99 3.15 14.19
CA TYR A 343 -16.68 3.29 12.76
C TYR A 343 -15.99 4.61 12.46
N GLN A 344 -16.63 5.72 12.84
CA GLN A 344 -16.10 7.07 12.59
C GLN A 344 -14.74 7.29 13.27
N SER A 345 -14.58 6.84 14.52
CA SER A 345 -13.29 6.91 15.23
C SER A 345 -12.16 6.23 14.48
N TRP A 346 -12.45 5.12 13.79
CA TRP A 346 -11.44 4.40 13.01
C TRP A 346 -10.91 5.26 11.89
N TYR A 347 -11.81 5.86 11.11
CA TYR A 347 -11.41 6.76 10.04
C TYR A 347 -10.75 8.03 10.57
N HIS A 348 -11.23 8.61 11.67
CA HIS A 348 -10.59 9.76 12.29
C HIS A 348 -9.12 9.47 12.64
N PHE A 349 -8.87 8.33 13.29
CA PHE A 349 -7.52 7.96 13.69
C PHE A 349 -6.62 7.68 12.48
N GLN A 350 -7.12 6.96 11.47
CA GLN A 350 -6.36 6.72 10.24
C GLN A 350 -6.04 8.01 9.50
N ALA A 351 -7.02 8.92 9.33
CA ALA A 351 -6.81 10.19 8.64
C ALA A 351 -5.78 11.08 9.37
N LEU A 352 -5.83 11.16 10.70
CA LEU A 352 -4.84 11.91 11.49
C LEU A 352 -3.44 11.28 11.44
N THR A 353 -3.36 9.94 11.40
CA THR A 353 -2.08 9.24 11.21
C THR A 353 -1.51 9.54 9.83
N MET A 354 -2.34 9.52 8.78
CA MET A 354 -1.93 9.88 7.42
C MET A 354 -1.50 11.35 7.31
N LEU A 355 -2.18 12.26 8.03
CA LEU A 355 -1.79 13.67 8.09
C LEU A 355 -0.39 13.85 8.72
N ALA A 356 -0.12 13.13 9.82
CA ALA A 356 1.20 13.13 10.43
C ALA A 356 2.27 12.53 9.49
N MET A 357 1.93 11.49 8.72
CA MET A 357 2.83 10.94 7.69
C MET A 357 3.12 11.94 6.57
N LEU A 358 2.10 12.66 6.09
CA LEU A 358 2.28 13.70 5.07
C LEU A 358 3.20 14.81 5.57
N PHE A 359 3.04 15.25 6.82
CA PHE A 359 3.95 16.22 7.44
C PHE A 359 5.40 15.72 7.40
N VAL A 360 5.65 14.49 7.85
CA VAL A 360 6.99 13.91 7.84
C VAL A 360 7.54 13.79 6.42
N LEU A 361 6.72 13.33 5.46
CA LEU A 361 7.12 13.22 4.07
C LEU A 361 7.51 14.57 3.47
N LYS A 362 6.75 15.63 3.79
CA LYS A 362 7.03 17.00 3.38
C LYS A 362 8.39 17.48 3.91
N GLU A 363 8.67 17.25 5.19
CA GLU A 363 9.94 17.63 5.79
C GLU A 363 11.12 16.80 5.24
N ILE A 364 10.93 15.50 5.00
CA ILE A 364 11.96 14.66 4.34
C ILE A 364 12.29 15.21 2.96
N LEU A 365 11.28 15.53 2.15
CA LEU A 365 11.49 16.00 0.79
C LEU A 365 12.09 17.41 0.75
N ARG A 366 11.67 18.30 1.66
CA ARG A 366 12.24 19.64 1.81
C ARG A 366 13.72 19.62 2.13
N ASN A 367 14.17 18.67 2.95
CA ASN A 367 15.54 18.60 3.44
C ASN A 367 16.40 17.54 2.71
N ARG A 368 15.89 16.92 1.63
CA ARG A 368 16.53 15.75 1.00
C ARG A 368 17.93 16.02 0.42
N GLU A 369 18.21 17.25 0.01
CA GLU A 369 19.51 17.64 -0.55
C GLU A 369 20.54 17.88 0.55
N GLN A 370 20.11 18.47 1.66
CA GLN A 370 20.96 18.82 2.80
C GLN A 370 21.19 17.61 3.72
N ILE A 371 20.16 16.79 3.91
CA ILE A 371 20.14 15.63 4.82
C ILE A 371 19.51 14.43 4.10
N PRO A 372 20.21 13.79 3.14
CA PRO A 372 19.64 12.74 2.28
C PRO A 372 19.20 11.47 3.01
N LEU A 373 19.72 11.22 4.22
CA LEU A 373 19.41 10.03 5.03
C LEU A 373 18.36 10.30 6.12
N LEU A 374 17.69 11.45 6.08
CA LEU A 374 16.66 11.85 7.03
C LEU A 374 15.52 10.83 7.06
N SER A 375 15.19 10.35 8.26
CA SER A 375 14.17 9.32 8.49
C SER A 375 13.02 9.81 9.36
N TYR A 376 11.90 9.07 9.35
CA TYR A 376 10.75 9.32 10.23
C TYR A 376 11.16 9.47 11.70
N LEU A 377 12.00 8.56 12.19
CA LEU A 377 12.48 8.58 13.57
C LEU A 377 13.34 9.82 13.87
N ASP A 378 14.12 10.31 12.90
CA ASP A 378 14.96 11.49 13.08
C ASP A 378 14.09 12.73 13.26
N LEU A 379 13.12 12.92 12.37
CA LEU A 379 12.16 14.02 12.46
C LEU A 379 11.34 13.93 13.75
N LYS A 380 10.85 12.74 14.12
CA LYS A 380 10.13 12.54 15.38
C LYS A 380 10.95 13.03 16.58
N LYS A 381 12.23 12.66 16.67
CA LYS A 381 13.12 13.07 17.78
C LYS A 381 13.39 14.57 17.78
N ILE A 382 13.54 15.19 16.61
CA ILE A 382 13.74 16.64 16.48
C ILE A 382 12.50 17.39 16.94
N ILE A 383 11.32 17.00 16.43
CA ILE A 383 10.02 17.62 16.79
C ILE A 383 9.78 17.52 18.31
N GLN A 384 10.07 16.36 18.92
CA GLN A 384 10.00 16.19 20.38
C GLN A 384 10.90 17.17 21.13
N CYS A 385 12.11 17.45 20.64
CA CYS A 385 13.01 18.40 21.28
C CYS A 385 12.56 19.85 21.10
N LEU A 386 11.95 20.17 19.95
CA LEU A 386 11.39 21.50 19.67
C LEU A 386 10.23 21.81 20.60
N TRP A 387 9.30 20.87 20.82
CA TRP A 387 8.19 21.09 21.74
C TRP A 387 8.58 21.08 23.23
N ASP A 388 9.70 20.46 23.58
CA ASP A 388 10.21 20.51 24.95
C ASP A 388 10.91 21.86 25.25
N GLU A 389 11.07 22.75 24.25
CA GLU A 389 11.82 24.02 24.33
C GLU A 389 13.26 23.87 24.88
N LYS A 390 13.85 22.67 24.70
CA LYS A 390 15.18 22.33 25.23
C LYS A 390 16.24 22.53 24.16
N THR A 391 16.68 23.77 23.95
CA THR A 391 17.69 24.14 22.94
C THR A 391 18.97 23.30 23.03
N ASN A 392 19.50 23.08 24.23
CA ASN A 392 20.70 22.23 24.43
C ASN A 392 20.46 20.77 24.00
N LYS A 393 19.27 20.23 24.26
CA LYS A 393 18.88 18.87 23.85
C LYS A 393 18.73 18.79 22.34
N LEU A 394 18.18 19.83 21.70
CA LEU A 394 18.04 19.92 20.25
C LEU A 394 19.42 19.89 19.57
N MET A 395 20.36 20.75 20.00
CA MET A 395 21.71 20.80 19.46
C MET A 395 22.41 19.45 19.57
N LEU A 396 22.35 18.82 20.76
CA LEU A 396 22.89 17.48 20.96
C LEU A 396 22.25 16.43 20.02
N ARG A 397 20.94 16.51 19.77
CA ARG A 397 20.27 15.58 18.84
C ARG A 397 20.67 15.81 17.39
N LEU A 398 20.91 17.06 16.97
CA LEU A 398 21.41 17.39 15.64
C LEU A 398 22.83 16.86 15.43
N GLU A 399 23.72 17.05 16.40
CA GLU A 399 25.08 16.49 16.36
C GLU A 399 25.07 14.95 16.26
N GLN A 400 24.26 14.28 17.09
CA GLN A 400 24.09 12.83 17.05
C GLN A 400 23.51 12.34 15.71
N LEU A 401 22.61 13.13 15.11
CA LEU A 401 22.05 12.84 13.80
C LEU A 401 23.14 12.90 12.73
N LEU A 402 23.90 13.99 12.67
CA LEU A 402 24.95 14.20 11.66
C LEU A 402 26.02 13.12 11.76
N LYS A 403 26.51 12.80 12.97
CA LYS A 403 27.51 11.74 13.18
C LYS A 403 27.01 10.37 12.70
N ARG A 404 25.76 10.01 13.03
CA ARG A 404 25.15 8.75 12.59
C ARG A 404 24.92 8.71 11.08
N HIS A 405 24.55 9.85 10.48
CA HIS A 405 24.35 9.94 9.03
C HIS A 405 25.69 9.81 8.29
N GLN A 406 26.76 10.43 8.79
CA GLN A 406 28.11 10.25 8.24
C GLN A 406 28.56 8.79 8.29
N GLN A 407 28.37 8.11 9.43
CA GLN A 407 28.67 6.67 9.54
C GLN A 407 27.88 5.82 8.54
N ARG A 408 26.56 6.07 8.43
CA ARG A 408 25.71 5.39 7.46
C ARG A 408 26.13 5.68 6.02
N GLN A 409 26.54 6.90 5.71
CA GLN A 409 27.00 7.26 4.37
C GLN A 409 28.32 6.54 4.04
N ASN A 410 29.26 6.49 4.99
CA ASN A 410 30.50 5.73 4.84
C ASN A 410 30.24 4.23 4.57
N ASP A 411 29.27 3.64 5.28
CA ASP A 411 28.86 2.26 5.05
C ASP A 411 28.28 2.05 3.64
N ILE A 412 27.42 2.98 3.20
CA ILE A 412 26.83 2.96 1.85
C ILE A 412 27.95 3.06 0.80
N ASP A 413 28.85 4.02 0.94
CA ASP A 413 29.94 4.27 -0.01
C ASP A 413 30.89 3.07 -0.06
N ARG A 414 31.14 2.39 1.06
CA ARG A 414 31.91 1.14 1.10
C ARG A 414 31.27 0.05 0.24
N TYR A 415 29.95 -0.14 0.34
CA TYR A 415 29.25 -1.11 -0.51
C TYR A 415 29.32 -0.73 -1.99
N TYR A 416 29.22 0.55 -2.32
CA TYR A 416 29.31 0.99 -3.72
C TYR A 416 30.73 0.92 -4.30
N LYS A 417 31.77 1.19 -3.51
CA LYS A 417 33.17 1.00 -3.96
C LYS A 417 33.45 -0.45 -4.38
N LEU A 418 32.94 -1.41 -3.61
CA LEU A 418 33.05 -2.84 -3.92
C LEU A 418 32.26 -3.27 -5.17
N GLU A 419 31.34 -2.45 -5.69
CA GLU A 419 30.61 -2.76 -6.94
C GLU A 419 31.32 -2.27 -8.21
N TYR A 420 32.32 -1.38 -8.08
CA TYR A 420 33.10 -0.83 -9.20
C TYR A 420 34.53 -1.36 -9.27
N GLN A 421 34.90 -2.25 -8.34
CA GLN A 421 36.08 -3.12 -8.39
C GLN A 421 35.64 -4.48 -8.91
#